data_AF-A0A142XP50-F1
#
_entry.id   AF-A0A142XP50-F1
#
_cell.length_a   1.000
_cell.length_b   1.000
_cell.length_c   1.000
_cell.angle_alpha   90.00
_cell.angle_beta   90.00
_cell.angle_gamma   90.00
#
_symmetry.space_group_name_H-M   'P 1'
#
loop_
_entity.id
_entity.type
_entity.pdbx_description
1 polymer ?
#
loop_
_entity_poly.entity_id
_entity_poly.type
_entity_poly.pdbx_seq_one_letter_code
_entity_poly.pdbx_strand_id
1 'polypeptide(L)'
;MSRPVIYIAGPISKGDLLHNVRQADTAFLALVQAGFAPINPMLSVYAGAAKGVPAYTYDPASDEDRMTGYRVVAEATRTSALPMRHQDWLDIDLAFVERSDAVLRLPGESIGAAAEVSHAEVKQIPVFYDVAHVTDWFFGNARRSLSHPWLRRLLPPRRNGMSHTDNQLSGWVRRGLEDVDGITHKLTAIKDGGQWMVRDADLRSFLAAVGNAARN
;
A
#
# COMPACT_ATOMS: atom_id res chain seq x y z
N MET A 1 10.64 -12.97 10.66
CA MET A 1 9.42 -13.42 9.96
C MET A 1 9.38 -12.74 8.61
N SER A 2 9.03 -13.46 7.55
CA SER A 2 8.74 -12.89 6.23
C SER A 2 7.44 -12.09 6.27
N ARG A 3 7.35 -11.03 5.46
CA ARG A 3 6.12 -10.26 5.25
C ARG A 3 5.28 -11.00 4.20
N PRO A 4 3.96 -11.16 4.36
CA PRO A 4 3.16 -11.79 3.31
C PRO A 4 3.18 -10.94 2.05
N VAL A 5 3.31 -11.59 0.90
CA VAL A 5 3.41 -11.00 -0.43
C VAL A 5 2.02 -10.83 -1.01
N ILE A 6 1.69 -9.61 -1.45
CA ILE A 6 0.35 -9.28 -1.96
C ILE A 6 0.48 -8.76 -3.38
N TYR A 7 -0.06 -9.48 -4.36
CA TYR A 7 -0.09 -9.02 -5.74
C TYR A 7 -1.27 -8.07 -5.97
N ILE A 8 -1.05 -6.92 -6.61
CA ILE A 8 -2.10 -5.94 -6.89
C ILE A 8 -2.57 -6.09 -8.34
N ALA A 9 -3.79 -6.58 -8.54
CA ALA A 9 -4.43 -6.74 -9.84
C ALA A 9 -5.33 -5.53 -10.15
N GLY A 10 -5.12 -4.86 -11.29
CA GLY A 10 -5.82 -3.61 -11.62
C GLY A 10 -5.92 -3.28 -13.11
N PRO A 11 -6.71 -2.26 -13.48
CA PRO A 11 -6.69 -1.73 -14.85
C PRO A 11 -5.38 -1.00 -15.14
N ILE A 12 -4.80 -1.23 -16.32
CA ILE A 12 -3.70 -0.43 -16.87
C ILE A 12 -4.15 0.21 -18.19
N SER A 13 -4.57 -0.62 -19.15
CA SER A 13 -4.78 -0.18 -20.54
C SER A 13 -6.17 0.41 -20.84
N LYS A 14 -7.15 0.24 -19.94
CA LYS A 14 -8.50 0.79 -20.10
C LYS A 14 -8.73 1.91 -19.09
N GLY A 15 -9.34 3.01 -19.54
CA GLY A 15 -9.62 4.19 -18.72
C GLY A 15 -8.45 5.18 -18.63
N ASP A 16 -8.46 6.01 -17.59
CA ASP A 16 -7.40 6.98 -17.31
C ASP A 16 -6.19 6.28 -16.65
N LEU A 17 -5.08 6.22 -17.39
CA LEU A 17 -3.84 5.60 -16.94
C LEU A 17 -3.31 6.19 -15.63
N LEU A 18 -3.36 7.51 -15.49
CA LEU A 18 -2.84 8.19 -14.30
C LEU A 18 -3.72 7.89 -13.08
N HIS A 19 -5.03 7.90 -13.26
CA HIS A 19 -5.97 7.50 -12.21
C HIS A 19 -5.71 6.07 -11.75
N ASN A 20 -5.55 5.14 -12.70
CA ASN A 20 -5.30 3.73 -12.43
C ASN A 20 -3.99 3.50 -11.67
N VAL A 21 -2.89 4.13 -12.12
CA VAL A 21 -1.58 4.03 -11.45
C VAL A 21 -1.66 4.61 -10.04
N ARG A 22 -2.31 5.77 -9.85
CA ARG A 22 -2.48 6.37 -8.51
C ARG A 22 -3.26 5.47 -7.57
N GLN A 23 -4.35 4.85 -8.03
CA GLN A 23 -5.13 3.91 -7.23
C GLN A 23 -4.27 2.72 -6.77
N ALA A 24 -3.43 2.20 -7.65
CA ALA A 24 -2.50 1.13 -7.33
C ALA A 24 -1.42 1.55 -6.33
N ASP A 25 -0.87 2.75 -6.48
CA ASP A 25 0.11 3.31 -5.56
C ASP A 25 -0.49 3.53 -4.16
N THR A 26 -1.72 4.05 -4.08
CA THR A 26 -2.44 4.17 -2.80
C THR A 26 -2.61 2.80 -2.13
N ALA A 27 -3.02 1.77 -2.89
CA ALA A 27 -3.16 0.41 -2.36
C ALA A 27 -1.81 -0.19 -1.94
N PHE A 28 -0.76 0.02 -2.73
CA PHE A 28 0.61 -0.41 -2.42
C PHE A 28 1.10 0.20 -1.11
N LEU A 29 0.98 1.52 -0.93
CA LEU A 29 1.39 2.19 0.31
C LEU A 29 0.58 1.71 1.51
N ALA A 30 -0.73 1.53 1.36
CA ALA A 30 -1.58 1.00 2.43
C ALA A 30 -1.14 -0.41 2.85
N LEU A 31 -0.82 -1.29 1.89
CA LEU A 31 -0.30 -2.64 2.17
C LEU A 31 1.08 -2.62 2.84
N VAL A 32 1.98 -1.73 2.39
CA VAL A 32 3.29 -1.52 3.05
C VAL A 32 3.09 -1.09 4.51
N GLN A 33 2.20 -0.13 4.76
CA GLN A 33 1.90 0.36 6.11
C GLN A 33 1.29 -0.75 6.99
N ALA A 34 0.44 -1.62 6.43
CA ALA A 34 -0.20 -2.72 7.16
C ALA A 34 0.74 -3.90 7.51
N GLY A 35 1.93 -3.97 6.89
CA GLY A 35 2.93 -5.00 7.18
C GLY A 35 3.20 -6.00 6.07
N PHE A 36 2.70 -5.77 4.86
CA PHE A 36 2.83 -6.66 3.70
C PHE A 36 4.02 -6.30 2.79
N ALA A 37 4.37 -7.20 1.88
CA ALA A 37 5.31 -6.98 0.78
C ALA A 37 4.53 -6.94 -0.55
N PRO A 38 3.94 -5.80 -0.92
CA PRO A 38 3.12 -5.73 -2.13
C PRO A 38 3.94 -5.77 -3.43
N ILE A 39 3.34 -6.32 -4.49
CA ILE A 39 3.82 -6.28 -5.88
C ILE A 39 2.81 -5.43 -6.67
N ASN A 40 3.29 -4.32 -7.25
CA ASN A 40 2.48 -3.43 -8.07
C ASN A 40 2.90 -3.54 -9.56
N PRO A 41 2.23 -4.36 -10.38
CA PRO A 41 2.55 -4.51 -11.82
C PRO A 41 2.26 -3.23 -12.62
N MET A 42 1.40 -2.34 -12.12
CA MET A 42 1.11 -1.05 -12.79
C MET A 42 2.33 -0.13 -12.85
N LEU A 43 3.37 -0.34 -12.03
CA LEU A 43 4.63 0.40 -12.13
C LEU A 43 5.46 0.04 -13.38
N SER A 44 5.09 -1.03 -14.10
CA SER A 44 5.73 -1.38 -15.38
C SER A 44 5.56 -0.31 -16.47
N VAL A 45 4.59 0.61 -16.33
CA VAL A 45 4.44 1.80 -17.19
C VAL A 45 5.65 2.74 -17.16
N TYR A 46 6.54 2.54 -16.17
CA TYR A 46 7.80 3.25 -16.04
C TYR A 46 9.02 2.41 -16.46
N ALA A 47 8.83 1.13 -16.80
CA ALA A 47 9.91 0.21 -17.18
C ALA A 47 10.41 0.39 -18.64
N GLY A 48 9.83 1.34 -19.39
CA GLY A 48 10.28 1.73 -20.72
C GLY A 48 11.45 2.72 -20.72
N ALA A 49 11.85 3.17 -21.92
CA ALA A 49 12.74 4.31 -22.08
C ALA A 49 11.97 5.59 -21.76
N ALA A 50 11.74 5.85 -20.45
CA ALA A 50 11.19 7.11 -19.98
C ALA A 50 11.88 8.25 -20.70
N LYS A 51 11.21 8.84 -21.70
CA LYS A 51 11.71 10.05 -22.32
C LYS A 51 11.56 11.10 -21.25
N GLY A 52 12.67 11.65 -20.76
CA GLY A 52 12.59 12.82 -19.89
C GLY A 52 11.76 13.87 -20.62
N VAL A 53 10.53 14.09 -20.15
CA VAL A 53 9.68 15.14 -20.71
C VAL A 53 10.10 16.41 -20.00
N PRO A 54 10.52 17.47 -20.71
CA PRO A 54 10.83 18.73 -20.04
C PRO A 54 9.64 19.17 -19.20
N ALA A 55 9.90 19.43 -17.93
CA ALA A 55 8.94 20.00 -17.00
C ALA A 55 9.11 21.52 -17.05
N TYR A 56 7.98 22.22 -17.20
CA TYR A 56 7.94 23.68 -17.20
C TYR A 56 7.11 24.16 -16.02
N THR A 57 7.53 25.27 -15.42
CA THR A 57 6.70 26.05 -14.50
C THR A 57 6.50 27.43 -15.09
N TYR A 58 5.26 27.89 -15.08
CA TYR A 58 4.93 29.27 -15.43
C TYR A 58 5.60 30.23 -14.44
N ASP A 59 6.41 31.15 -14.94
CA ASP A 59 7.00 32.24 -14.15
C ASP A 59 6.19 33.53 -14.38
N PRO A 60 5.33 33.93 -13.41
CA PRO A 60 4.49 35.12 -13.56
C PRO A 60 5.30 36.43 -13.60
N ALA A 61 6.57 36.43 -13.18
CA ALA A 61 7.41 37.63 -13.22
C ALA A 61 7.97 37.92 -14.61
N SER A 62 8.15 36.88 -15.44
CA SER A 62 8.65 37.01 -16.82
C SER A 62 7.58 36.76 -17.89
N ASP A 63 6.39 36.30 -17.51
CA ASP A 63 5.31 35.85 -18.41
C ASP A 63 5.78 34.78 -19.42
N GLU A 64 6.66 33.88 -18.95
CA GLU A 64 7.27 32.83 -19.76
C GLU A 64 7.27 31.50 -19.01
N ASP A 65 7.18 30.40 -19.75
CA ASP A 65 7.40 29.06 -19.21
C ASP A 65 8.89 28.81 -19.01
N ARG A 66 9.31 28.55 -17.77
CA ARG A 66 10.69 28.17 -17.45
C ARG A 66 10.82 26.66 -17.33
N MET A 67 11.77 26.08 -18.05
CA MET A 67 12.14 24.67 -17.89
C MET A 67 12.76 24.47 -16.51
N THR A 68 12.11 23.68 -15.66
CA THR A 68 12.54 23.40 -14.27
C THR A 68 13.17 22.03 -14.10
N GLY A 69 13.10 21.18 -15.12
CA GLY A 69 13.76 19.88 -15.10
C GLY A 69 13.15 18.92 -16.10
N TYR A 70 13.24 17.62 -15.77
CA TYR A 70 12.61 16.55 -16.51
C TYR A 70 11.65 15.79 -15.61
N ARG A 71 10.46 15.47 -16.11
CA ARG A 71 9.51 14.57 -15.46
C ARG A 71 9.49 13.22 -16.16
N VAL A 72 9.30 12.16 -15.39
CA VAL A 72 8.96 10.84 -15.89
C VAL A 72 7.44 10.78 -16.02
N VAL A 73 6.94 10.42 -17.19
CA VAL A 73 5.51 10.25 -17.45
C VAL A 73 5.23 8.76 -17.59
N ALA A 74 4.14 8.28 -16.99
CA ALA A 74 3.68 6.93 -17.21
C ALA A 74 3.37 6.76 -18.70
N GLU A 75 4.04 5.82 -19.35
CA GLU A 75 3.83 5.53 -20.75
C GLU A 75 3.27 4.12 -20.88
N ALA A 76 2.25 3.94 -21.71
CA ALA A 76 1.74 2.59 -21.97
C ALA A 76 2.86 1.76 -22.60
N THR A 77 3.16 0.59 -22.02
CA THR A 77 4.31 -0.25 -22.39
C THR A 77 4.37 -0.67 -23.87
N ARG A 78 3.28 -0.51 -24.63
CA ARG A 78 3.21 -0.75 -26.07
C ARG A 78 4.01 0.26 -26.92
N THR A 79 4.37 1.43 -26.40
CA THR A 79 5.10 2.47 -27.13
C THR A 79 6.61 2.49 -26.83
N SER A 80 7.10 1.53 -26.04
CA SER A 80 8.52 1.42 -25.70
C SER A 80 9.37 0.97 -26.89
N ALA A 81 10.68 1.25 -26.85
CA ALA A 81 11.64 0.82 -27.86
C ALA A 81 11.82 -0.70 -27.97
N LEU A 82 11.33 -1.46 -26.97
CA LEU A 82 11.32 -2.92 -26.93
C LEU A 82 9.87 -3.39 -26.63
N PRO A 83 8.98 -3.38 -27.63
CA PRO A 83 7.58 -3.66 -27.40
C PRO A 83 7.38 -5.12 -27.00
N MET A 84 6.72 -5.33 -25.85
CA MET A 84 6.30 -6.65 -25.39
C MET A 84 4.84 -6.90 -25.79
N ARG A 85 4.53 -8.14 -26.18
CA ARG A 85 3.13 -8.51 -26.51
C ARG A 85 2.33 -8.56 -25.22
N HIS A 86 1.02 -8.39 -25.34
CA HIS A 86 0.12 -8.47 -24.18
C HIS A 86 0.26 -9.79 -23.42
N GLN A 87 0.42 -10.91 -24.14
CA GLN A 87 0.60 -12.22 -23.53
C GLN A 87 1.91 -12.32 -22.74
N ASP A 88 3.00 -11.72 -23.22
CA ASP A 88 4.30 -11.78 -22.52
C ASP A 88 4.24 -11.07 -21.16
N TRP A 89 3.47 -9.98 -21.06
CA TRP A 89 3.17 -9.31 -19.79
C TRP A 89 2.34 -10.21 -18.87
N LEU A 90 1.26 -10.77 -19.41
CA LEU A 90 0.37 -11.63 -18.63
C LEU A 90 1.12 -12.84 -18.07
N ASP A 91 1.99 -13.49 -18.85
CA ASP A 91 2.77 -14.65 -18.40
C ASP A 91 3.69 -14.31 -17.22
N ILE A 92 4.31 -13.12 -17.22
CA ILE A 92 5.12 -12.62 -16.10
C ILE A 92 4.24 -12.35 -14.88
N ASP A 93 3.12 -11.68 -15.08
CA ASP A 93 2.16 -11.33 -14.03
C ASP A 93 1.61 -12.58 -13.34
N LEU A 94 1.22 -13.60 -14.10
CA LEU A 94 0.77 -14.88 -13.56
C LEU A 94 1.86 -15.56 -12.72
N ALA A 95 3.14 -15.46 -13.11
CA ALA A 95 4.24 -16.00 -12.33
C ALA A 95 4.51 -15.21 -11.02
N PHE A 96 4.10 -13.94 -10.93
CA PHE A 96 4.09 -13.19 -9.68
C PHE A 96 2.87 -13.53 -8.83
N VAL A 97 1.69 -13.70 -9.44
CA VAL A 97 0.48 -14.18 -8.76
C VAL A 97 0.77 -15.50 -8.05
N GLU A 98 1.36 -16.49 -8.72
CA GLU A 98 1.68 -17.80 -8.13
C GLU A 98 2.64 -17.76 -6.93
N ARG A 99 3.45 -16.70 -6.81
CA ARG A 99 4.38 -16.51 -5.69
C ARG A 99 3.81 -15.65 -4.57
N SER A 100 2.60 -15.14 -4.73
CA SER A 100 1.97 -14.25 -3.77
C SER A 100 1.10 -15.03 -2.78
N ASP A 101 1.04 -14.53 -1.55
CA ASP A 101 0.19 -15.11 -0.52
C ASP A 101 -1.29 -14.70 -0.70
N ALA A 102 -1.55 -13.61 -1.43
CA ALA A 102 -2.89 -13.17 -1.83
C ALA A 102 -2.85 -12.24 -3.05
N VAL A 103 -4.02 -12.04 -3.67
CA VAL A 103 -4.26 -11.01 -4.69
C VAL A 103 -5.22 -9.96 -4.15
N LEU A 104 -4.88 -8.68 -4.32
CA LEU A 104 -5.77 -7.55 -4.14
C LEU A 104 -6.26 -7.07 -5.51
N ARG A 105 -7.54 -7.28 -5.81
CA ARG A 105 -8.19 -6.81 -7.02
C ARG A 105 -8.78 -5.41 -6.82
N LEU A 106 -8.20 -4.43 -7.50
CA LEU A 106 -8.69 -3.06 -7.53
C LEU A 106 -9.99 -2.93 -8.36
N PRO A 107 -10.78 -1.86 -8.22
CA PRO A 107 -11.95 -1.64 -9.09
C PRO A 107 -11.55 -1.28 -10.53
N GLY A 108 -12.51 -1.34 -11.46
CA GLY A 108 -12.35 -0.94 -12.86
C GLY A 108 -12.20 -2.11 -13.85
N GLU A 109 -12.56 -1.87 -15.11
CA GLU A 109 -12.56 -2.89 -16.16
C GLU A 109 -11.13 -3.25 -16.60
N SER A 110 -10.77 -4.53 -16.53
CA SER A 110 -9.44 -4.99 -16.93
C SER A 110 -9.48 -6.48 -17.28
N ILE A 111 -9.15 -6.82 -18.53
CA ILE A 111 -9.07 -8.21 -19.00
C ILE A 111 -7.88 -8.91 -18.32
N GLY A 112 -6.73 -8.22 -18.22
CA GLY A 112 -5.54 -8.74 -17.52
C GLY A 112 -5.84 -9.06 -16.05
N ALA A 113 -6.42 -8.10 -15.32
CA ALA A 113 -6.76 -8.33 -13.92
C ALA A 113 -7.85 -9.40 -13.72
N ALA A 114 -8.76 -9.58 -14.68
CA ALA A 114 -9.71 -10.68 -14.64
C ALA A 114 -9.01 -12.04 -14.84
N ALA A 115 -8.03 -12.12 -15.74
CA ALA A 115 -7.23 -13.32 -15.94
C ALA A 115 -6.35 -13.63 -14.72
N GLU A 116 -5.73 -12.62 -14.10
CA GLU A 116 -4.96 -12.75 -12.86
C GLU A 116 -5.82 -13.29 -11.70
N VAL A 117 -7.03 -12.75 -11.52
CA VAL A 117 -8.00 -13.24 -10.51
C VAL A 117 -8.41 -14.68 -10.80
N SER A 118 -8.78 -15.00 -12.04
CA SER A 118 -9.16 -16.36 -12.41
C SER A 118 -8.03 -17.35 -12.18
N HIS A 119 -6.79 -16.96 -12.47
CA HIS A 119 -5.60 -17.77 -12.21
C HIS A 119 -5.37 -17.98 -10.70
N ALA A 120 -5.50 -16.92 -9.91
CA ALA A 120 -5.39 -17.00 -8.45
C ALA A 120 -6.43 -17.98 -7.86
N GLU A 121 -7.69 -17.90 -8.32
CA GLU A 121 -8.76 -18.81 -7.89
C GLU A 121 -8.45 -20.27 -8.23
N VAL A 122 -7.98 -20.54 -9.45
CA VAL A 122 -7.55 -21.90 -9.88
C VAL A 122 -6.41 -22.43 -9.01
N LYS A 123 -5.49 -21.55 -8.59
CA LYS A 123 -4.35 -21.89 -7.72
C LYS A 123 -4.69 -21.85 -6.23
N GLN A 124 -5.96 -21.58 -5.88
CA GLN A 124 -6.43 -21.41 -4.51
C GLN A 124 -5.70 -20.31 -3.72
N ILE A 125 -5.24 -19.27 -4.42
CA ILE A 125 -4.68 -18.06 -3.84
C ILE A 125 -5.85 -17.12 -3.51
N PRO A 126 -5.96 -16.63 -2.27
CA PRO A 126 -7.11 -15.82 -1.87
C PRO A 126 -7.12 -14.47 -2.61
N VAL A 127 -8.31 -14.06 -3.06
CA VAL A 127 -8.56 -12.81 -3.75
C VAL A 127 -9.41 -11.89 -2.86
N PHE A 128 -8.97 -10.64 -2.73
CA PHE A 128 -9.64 -9.60 -1.95
C PHE A 128 -9.92 -8.38 -2.81
N TYR A 129 -10.89 -7.56 -2.41
CA TYR A 129 -11.29 -6.36 -3.16
C TYR A 129 -11.03 -5.05 -2.39
N ASP A 130 -10.45 -5.16 -1.19
CA ASP A 130 -9.95 -4.03 -0.42
C ASP A 130 -8.88 -4.48 0.59
N VAL A 131 -8.07 -3.51 1.03
CA VAL A 131 -6.95 -3.73 1.95
C VAL A 131 -7.41 -4.13 3.36
N ALA A 132 -8.61 -3.72 3.78
CA ALA A 132 -9.12 -4.04 5.11
C ALA A 132 -9.37 -5.55 5.23
N HIS A 133 -10.04 -6.16 4.25
CA HIS A 133 -10.24 -7.60 4.22
C HIS A 133 -8.94 -8.40 4.11
N VAL A 134 -7.95 -7.92 3.33
CA VAL A 134 -6.61 -8.54 3.30
C VAL A 134 -6.01 -8.54 4.70
N THR A 135 -6.03 -7.38 5.37
CA THR A 135 -5.47 -7.20 6.72
C THR A 135 -6.18 -8.11 7.73
N ASP A 136 -7.50 -8.15 7.68
CA ASP A 136 -8.32 -8.96 8.57
C ASP A 136 -8.11 -10.46 8.35
N TRP A 137 -7.90 -10.89 7.11
CA TRP A 137 -7.62 -12.30 6.82
C TRP A 137 -6.27 -12.75 7.38
N PHE A 138 -5.21 -11.97 7.14
CA PHE A 138 -3.87 -12.31 7.64
C PHE A 138 -3.70 -12.09 9.14
N PHE A 139 -4.41 -11.11 9.71
CA PHE A 139 -4.12 -10.61 11.06
C PHE A 139 -5.32 -10.49 11.99
N GLY A 140 -6.56 -10.66 11.51
CA GLY A 140 -7.78 -10.38 12.27
C GLY A 140 -8.10 -11.32 13.43
N ASN A 141 -7.27 -12.35 13.65
CA ASN A 141 -7.28 -13.19 14.86
C ASN A 141 -5.98 -13.06 15.68
N ALA A 142 -5.00 -12.30 15.18
CA ALA A 142 -3.70 -12.13 15.82
C ALA A 142 -3.74 -10.92 16.73
N ARG A 143 -3.89 -11.14 18.04
CA ARG A 143 -3.60 -10.10 19.03
C ARG A 143 -2.15 -9.65 18.80
N ARG A 144 -1.92 -8.40 18.38
CA ARG A 144 -0.55 -7.91 18.09
C ARG A 144 0.10 -7.40 19.37
N SER A 145 1.20 -8.01 19.75
CA SER A 145 2.10 -7.49 20.78
C SER A 145 2.59 -6.09 20.36
N LEU A 146 2.56 -5.11 21.27
CA LEU A 146 3.17 -3.78 21.07
C LEU A 146 4.68 -3.84 20.76
N SER A 147 5.30 -5.01 20.89
CA SER A 147 6.68 -5.26 20.48
C SER A 147 6.89 -5.35 18.97
N HIS A 148 5.82 -5.41 18.16
CA HIS A 148 5.94 -5.53 16.70
C HIS A 148 6.67 -4.30 16.09
N PRO A 149 7.70 -4.47 15.23
CA PRO A 149 8.56 -3.38 14.76
C PRO A 149 7.85 -2.18 14.12
N TRP A 150 6.73 -2.39 13.40
CA TRP A 150 5.97 -1.28 12.80
C TRP A 150 5.05 -0.58 13.82
N LEU A 151 4.43 -1.30 14.77
CA LEU A 151 3.67 -0.67 15.88
C LEU A 151 4.59 0.20 16.73
N ARG A 152 5.86 -0.20 16.90
CA ARG A 152 6.88 0.63 17.55
C ARG A 152 7.15 1.97 16.86
N ARG A 153 6.88 2.10 15.55
CA ARG A 153 7.03 3.38 14.82
C ARG A 153 5.86 4.34 15.05
N LEU A 154 4.69 3.81 15.44
CA LEU A 154 3.55 4.61 15.87
C LEU A 154 3.69 5.06 17.33
N LEU A 155 4.67 4.53 18.07
CA LEU A 155 5.00 5.03 19.40
C LEU A 155 5.86 6.29 19.28
N PRO A 156 5.62 7.32 20.10
CA PRO A 156 6.42 8.54 20.07
C PRO A 156 7.92 8.26 20.26
N PRO A 157 8.80 9.10 19.71
CA PRO A 157 10.24 8.92 19.83
C PRO A 157 10.67 8.81 21.29
N ARG A 158 11.62 7.92 21.57
CA ARG A 158 12.16 7.72 22.91
C ARG A 158 12.78 9.03 23.40
N ARG A 159 12.28 9.60 24.50
CA ARG A 159 13.10 10.52 25.30
C ARG A 159 14.20 9.70 25.98
N ASN A 160 15.45 9.98 25.62
CA ASN A 160 16.65 9.58 26.37
C ASN A 160 16.88 8.06 26.54
N GLY A 161 16.68 7.25 25.49
CA GLY A 161 17.25 5.89 25.43
C GLY A 161 16.66 4.82 26.38
N MET A 162 15.68 5.14 27.22
CA MET A 162 15.05 4.17 28.14
C MET A 162 14.07 3.22 27.42
N SER A 163 13.98 1.98 27.91
CA SER A 163 12.86 1.08 27.59
C SER A 163 11.56 1.66 28.15
N HIS A 164 10.45 1.54 27.41
CA HIS A 164 9.14 1.91 27.95
C HIS A 164 8.80 0.94 29.08
N THR A 165 8.55 1.46 30.28
CA THR A 165 8.02 0.65 31.38
C THR A 165 6.53 0.38 31.17
N ASP A 166 6.00 -0.68 31.78
CA ASP A 166 4.57 -1.00 31.79
C ASP A 166 3.69 0.18 32.24
N ASN A 167 4.22 1.03 33.13
CA ASN A 167 3.53 2.24 33.60
C ASN A 167 3.56 3.39 32.59
N GLN A 168 4.57 3.48 31.72
CA GLN A 168 4.57 4.45 30.64
C GLN A 168 3.55 4.05 29.57
N LEU A 169 3.56 2.78 29.14
CA LEU A 169 2.60 2.27 28.16
C LEU A 169 1.14 2.43 28.64
N SER A 170 0.85 2.16 29.92
CA SER A 170 -0.49 2.32 30.48
C SER A 170 -0.99 3.78 30.52
N GLY A 171 -0.08 4.75 30.74
CA GLY A 171 -0.39 6.18 30.72
C GLY A 171 -0.66 6.73 29.32
N TRP A 172 -0.09 6.13 28.27
CA TRP A 172 -0.35 6.50 26.87
C TRP A 172 -1.63 5.85 26.35
N VAL A 173 -1.84 4.58 26.67
CA VAL A 173 -3.05 3.84 26.32
C VAL A 173 -4.31 4.48 26.91
N ARG A 174 -4.23 5.05 28.12
CA ARG A 174 -5.36 5.76 28.72
C ARG A 174 -5.67 7.11 28.05
N ARG A 175 -4.68 7.72 27.39
CA ARG A 175 -4.82 9.04 26.74
C ARG A 175 -5.16 8.95 25.25
N GLY A 176 -5.05 7.76 24.65
CA GLY A 176 -5.19 7.60 23.20
C GLY A 176 -3.84 7.91 22.51
N LEU A 177 -3.59 7.25 21.38
CA LEU A 177 -2.51 7.65 20.48
C LEU A 177 -2.99 8.93 19.80
N GLU A 178 -2.67 10.05 20.43
CA GLU A 178 -2.91 11.36 19.85
C GLU A 178 -1.82 11.63 18.81
N ASP A 179 -2.30 11.84 17.58
CA ASP A 179 -1.60 12.48 16.48
C ASP A 179 -0.55 11.63 15.73
N VAL A 180 -1.03 10.87 14.75
CA VAL A 180 -0.23 10.49 13.58
C VAL A 180 -0.83 11.25 12.40
N ASP A 181 -0.09 12.24 11.90
CA ASP A 181 -0.45 13.04 10.72
C ASP A 181 -1.85 13.72 10.79
N GLY A 182 -2.26 14.21 11.96
CA GLY A 182 -3.56 14.88 12.16
C GLY A 182 -4.76 13.94 12.37
N ILE A 183 -4.53 12.62 12.40
CA ILE A 183 -5.59 11.63 12.63
C ILE A 183 -5.62 11.22 14.10
N THR A 184 -6.57 11.76 14.85
CA THR A 184 -6.81 11.37 16.25
C THR A 184 -7.68 10.10 16.29
N HIS A 185 -7.15 8.99 16.79
CA HIS A 185 -7.89 7.73 16.96
C HIS A 185 -7.57 7.08 18.31
N LYS A 186 -8.62 6.68 19.02
CA LYS A 186 -8.48 6.07 20.34
C LYS A 186 -8.18 4.58 20.22
N LEU A 187 -6.94 4.19 20.49
CA LEU A 187 -6.52 2.80 20.56
C LEU A 187 -6.57 2.29 22.02
N THR A 188 -7.41 1.30 22.31
CA THR A 188 -7.43 0.63 23.62
C THR A 188 -6.41 -0.49 23.63
N ALA A 189 -5.43 -0.44 24.54
CA ALA A 189 -4.56 -1.58 24.80
C ALA A 189 -5.07 -2.42 25.97
N ILE A 190 -4.86 -3.72 25.86
CA ILE A 190 -5.15 -4.75 26.85
C ILE A 190 -3.84 -5.45 27.22
N LYS A 191 -3.78 -5.99 28.44
CA LYS A 191 -2.66 -6.83 28.87
C LYS A 191 -3.11 -8.28 28.88
N ASP A 192 -2.41 -9.13 28.14
CA ASP A 192 -2.70 -10.57 28.01
C ASP A 192 -1.38 -11.35 28.12
N GLY A 193 -1.34 -12.35 29.00
CA GLY A 193 -0.11 -13.13 29.26
C GLY A 193 1.12 -12.30 29.65
N GLY A 194 0.94 -11.11 30.24
CA GLY A 194 2.03 -10.20 30.59
C GLY A 194 2.49 -9.27 29.46
N GLN A 195 1.94 -9.40 28.25
CA GLN A 195 2.23 -8.51 27.12
C GLN A 195 1.11 -7.50 26.88
N TRP A 196 1.49 -6.29 26.47
CA TRP A 196 0.53 -5.29 26.00
C TRP A 196 0.17 -5.51 24.54
N MET A 197 -1.12 -5.43 24.25
CA MET A 197 -1.71 -5.66 22.93
C MET A 197 -2.74 -4.59 22.64
N VAL A 198 -2.96 -4.20 21.39
CA VAL A 198 -4.06 -3.29 21.01
C VAL A 198 -5.31 -4.12 20.69
N ARG A 199 -6.50 -3.65 21.09
CA ARG A 199 -7.75 -4.29 20.69
C ARG A 199 -7.93 -4.21 19.18
N ASP A 200 -8.31 -5.33 18.60
CA ASP A 200 -8.48 -5.49 17.15
C ASP A 200 -9.44 -4.48 16.54
N ALA A 201 -10.58 -4.23 17.19
CA ALA A 201 -11.59 -3.27 16.72
C ALA A 201 -11.04 -1.84 16.61
N ASP A 202 -10.16 -1.44 17.53
CA ASP A 202 -9.58 -0.10 17.52
C ASP A 202 -8.47 0.01 16.47
N LEU A 203 -7.68 -1.06 16.30
CA LEU A 203 -6.65 -1.11 15.25
C LEU A 203 -7.26 -1.08 13.85
N ARG A 204 -8.37 -1.80 13.63
CA ARG A 204 -9.13 -1.78 12.37
C ARG A 204 -9.68 -0.39 12.08
N SER A 205 -10.26 0.27 13.08
CA SER A 205 -10.78 1.63 12.96
C SER A 205 -9.68 2.64 12.60
N PHE A 206 -8.51 2.53 13.24
CA PHE A 206 -7.34 3.35 12.91
C PHE A 206 -6.83 3.12 11.49
N LEU A 207 -6.65 1.86 11.07
CA LEU A 207 -6.17 1.55 9.72
C LEU A 207 -7.16 2.00 8.64
N ALA A 208 -8.46 1.88 8.90
CA ALA A 208 -9.50 2.40 8.01
C ALA A 208 -9.46 3.93 7.90
N ALA A 209 -9.24 4.64 9.01
CA ALA A 209 -9.11 6.10 9.00
C ALA A 209 -7.85 6.59 8.27
N VAL A 210 -6.70 5.93 8.47
CA VAL A 210 -5.47 6.21 7.71
C VAL A 210 -5.69 5.95 6.22
N GLY A 211 -6.35 4.85 5.87
CA GLY A 211 -6.68 4.53 4.48
C GLY A 211 -7.63 5.53 3.82
N ASN A 212 -8.55 6.13 4.59
CA ASN A 212 -9.47 7.16 4.09
C ASN A 212 -8.81 8.54 3.98
N ALA A 213 -7.92 8.91 4.91
CA ALA A 213 -7.17 10.16 4.85
C ALA A 213 -6.23 10.21 3.63
N ALA A 214 -5.67 9.06 3.22
CA ALA A 214 -4.85 8.96 2.01
C ALA A 214 -5.63 9.08 0.68
N ARG A 215 -6.98 9.16 0.72
CA ARG A 215 -7.85 9.32 -0.46
C ARG A 215 -8.30 10.77 -0.70
N ASN A 216 -8.07 11.67 0.25
CA ASN A 216 -8.41 13.10 0.17
C ASN A 216 -7.15 13.94 -0.03
#